data_AF-A0A1E3VMZ5-F1
#
_entry.id   AF-A0A1E3VMZ5-F1
#
_cell.length_a   1.000
_cell.length_b   1.000
_cell.length_c   1.000
_cell.angle_alpha   90.00
_cell.angle_beta   90.00
_cell.angle_gamma   90.00
#
_symmetry.space_group_name_H-M   'P 1'
#
loop_
_entity.id
_entity.type
_entity.pdbx_description
1 polymer ?
#
loop_
_entity_poly.entity_id
_entity_poly.type
_entity_poly.pdbx_seq_one_letter_code
_entity_poly.pdbx_strand_id
1 'polypeptide(L)'
;MLAYGLLLALSQFYPPLAGVANAIEALAVDPDAAKMEITTKGELYEGRGDRLQIETAPGPDGYIGRMAVQASTPGTDPSWLVFALSNPSDSRIVRWLVAPRYALANSGVFRPELDAPRITAVTPSLGFRPESLQSDRADMFRLTLEPGQTVTYAAELASSKVPQLTLWTPKFYQAKQQDSMLFKGVLLGITGLLAIFLTAIFAANHRAIFPATALVAWAALVYFCVDFGFWNKLFPVGPDRTATYRAAAEAGLAASLALFLYTFLRIGLWHVWIRSVFWVWIAAQFILIVVAIVDRRRPRGLRALRPSSSRASEPYSSPISRFAARTGRSR
;
A
#
# COMPACT_ATOMS: atom_id res chain seq x y z
N MET A 1 40.09 43.89 -27.11
CA MET A 1 39.44 42.77 -27.84
C MET A 1 40.09 41.41 -27.61
N LEU A 2 41.41 41.30 -27.35
CA LEU A 2 42.06 39.99 -27.11
C LEU A 2 41.66 39.31 -25.77
N ALA A 3 41.35 40.08 -24.72
CA ALA A 3 40.94 39.51 -23.43
C ALA A 3 39.54 38.87 -23.43
N TYR A 4 38.64 39.34 -24.31
CA TYR A 4 37.26 38.84 -24.38
C TYR A 4 37.17 37.52 -25.17
N GLY A 5 38.09 37.30 -26.12
CA GLY A 5 38.20 36.03 -26.86
C GLY A 5 38.72 34.88 -26.00
N LEU A 6 39.61 35.16 -25.03
CA LEU A 6 40.15 34.13 -24.13
C LEU A 6 39.10 33.63 -23.13
N LEU A 7 38.22 34.53 -22.65
CA LEU A 7 37.12 34.18 -21.74
C LEU A 7 36.03 33.35 -22.43
N LEU A 8 35.76 33.60 -23.72
CA LEU A 8 34.83 32.77 -24.51
C LEU A 8 35.41 31.40 -24.83
N ALA A 9 36.72 31.28 -25.08
CA ALA A 9 37.38 29.99 -25.31
C ALA A 9 37.42 29.11 -24.04
N LEU A 10 37.54 29.71 -22.85
CA LEU A 10 37.49 29.00 -21.56
C LEU A 10 36.07 28.55 -21.16
N SER A 11 35.01 29.20 -21.68
CA SER A 11 33.63 28.83 -21.38
C SER A 11 33.14 27.57 -22.10
N GLN A 12 33.85 27.11 -23.14
CA GLN A 12 33.46 25.93 -23.94
C GLN A 12 34.09 24.62 -23.44
N PHE A 13 34.91 24.67 -22.40
CA PHE A 13 35.57 23.50 -21.81
C PHE A 13 34.95 23.10 -20.47
N TYR A 14 33.62 23.13 -20.37
CA TYR A 14 32.92 22.39 -19.32
C TYR A 14 32.77 20.95 -19.80
N PRO A 15 33.51 19.98 -19.24
CA PRO A 15 33.17 18.58 -19.47
C PRO A 15 31.72 18.39 -18.98
N PRO A 16 30.86 17.69 -19.72
CA PRO A 16 29.56 17.31 -19.18
C PRO A 16 29.85 16.55 -17.88
N LEU A 17 29.23 16.97 -16.77
CA LEU A 17 29.11 16.12 -15.59
C LEU A 17 28.29 14.90 -16.02
N ALA A 18 28.97 13.91 -16.60
CA ALA A 18 28.48 12.56 -16.64
C ALA A 18 28.35 12.17 -15.16
N GLY A 19 27.11 12.12 -14.68
CA GLY A 19 26.83 11.57 -13.36
C GLY A 19 27.51 10.21 -13.31
N VAL A 20 28.48 10.08 -12.41
CA VAL A 20 29.07 8.79 -12.07
C VAL A 20 27.90 7.94 -11.59
N ALA A 21 27.46 7.01 -12.44
CA ALA A 21 26.53 5.96 -12.05
C ALA A 21 27.33 5.10 -11.07
N ASN A 22 27.19 5.37 -9.78
CA ASN A 22 27.78 4.51 -8.77
C ASN A 22 27.09 3.15 -8.87
N ALA A 23 27.88 2.09 -8.87
CA ALA A 23 27.33 0.74 -8.79
C ALA A 23 26.56 0.63 -7.47
N ILE A 24 25.35 0.06 -7.55
CA ILE A 24 24.48 -0.11 -6.39
C ILE A 24 25.19 -0.98 -5.36
N GLU A 25 25.22 -0.54 -4.11
CA GLU A 25 25.83 -1.32 -3.02
C GLU A 25 24.97 -2.54 -2.68
N ALA A 26 25.57 -3.72 -2.69
CA ALA A 26 24.89 -4.96 -2.36
C ALA A 26 24.75 -5.14 -0.84
N LEU A 27 23.52 -5.27 -0.36
CA LEU A 27 23.24 -5.56 1.04
C LEU A 27 23.30 -7.06 1.30
N ALA A 28 24.25 -7.49 2.13
CA ALA A 28 24.35 -8.88 2.57
C ALA A 28 23.14 -9.26 3.44
N VAL A 29 22.40 -10.28 3.03
CA VAL A 29 21.23 -10.79 3.75
C VAL A 29 21.68 -11.82 4.78
N ASP A 30 21.55 -11.47 6.06
CA ASP A 30 21.82 -12.38 7.16
C ASP A 30 20.68 -13.44 7.26
N PRO A 31 20.97 -14.74 7.11
CA PRO A 31 19.96 -15.82 7.15
C PRO A 31 19.21 -15.92 8.48
N ASP A 32 19.82 -15.54 9.61
CA ASP A 32 19.24 -15.67 10.95
C ASP A 32 18.48 -14.41 11.40
N ALA A 33 18.74 -13.27 10.78
CA ALA A 33 18.05 -12.02 11.08
C ALA A 33 16.53 -12.14 10.84
N ALA A 34 15.72 -11.87 11.87
CA ALA A 34 14.26 -11.94 11.78
C ALA A 34 13.67 -10.87 10.85
N LYS A 35 14.24 -9.67 10.87
CA LYS A 35 13.80 -8.49 10.13
C LYS A 35 15.03 -7.66 9.73
N MET A 36 15.06 -7.19 8.49
CA MET A 36 16.02 -6.21 8.00
C MET A 36 15.28 -5.03 7.38
N GLU A 37 15.71 -3.80 7.64
CA GLU A 37 15.14 -2.60 7.02
C GLU A 37 16.01 -2.16 5.85
N ILE A 38 15.39 -1.99 4.68
CA ILE A 38 16.10 -1.65 3.43
C ILE A 38 15.73 -0.27 2.88
N THR A 39 14.83 0.45 3.56
CA THR A 39 14.31 1.76 3.13
C THR A 39 15.42 2.75 2.74
N THR A 40 16.45 2.88 3.58
CA THR A 40 17.56 3.84 3.38
C THR A 40 18.72 3.25 2.57
N LYS A 41 18.62 1.98 2.18
CA LYS A 41 19.68 1.24 1.47
C LYS A 41 19.40 1.10 -0.03
N GLY A 42 18.27 1.64 -0.50
CA GLY A 42 17.93 1.71 -1.91
C GLY A 42 18.19 3.09 -2.49
N GLU A 43 18.46 3.13 -3.78
CA GLU A 43 18.56 4.35 -4.58
C GLU A 43 17.22 4.67 -5.21
N LEU A 44 16.75 5.91 -5.03
CA LEU A 44 15.51 6.40 -5.60
C LEU A 44 15.79 7.07 -6.95
N TYR A 45 15.07 6.62 -7.98
CA TYR A 45 15.09 7.20 -9.32
C TYR A 45 13.72 7.77 -9.65
N GLU A 46 13.64 9.09 -9.81
CA GLU A 46 12.43 9.82 -10.19
C GLU A 46 12.57 10.45 -11.58
N GLY A 47 11.46 10.64 -12.29
CA GLY A 47 11.46 11.41 -13.54
C GLY A 47 12.19 10.75 -14.71
N ARG A 48 12.35 9.41 -14.69
CA ARG A 48 13.08 8.65 -15.72
C ARG A 48 12.17 8.16 -16.85
N GLY A 49 10.87 8.40 -16.76
CA GLY A 49 9.87 7.98 -17.72
C GLY A 49 9.60 6.48 -17.66
N ASP A 50 9.16 5.93 -18.80
CA ASP A 50 8.69 4.55 -18.92
C ASP A 50 9.81 3.49 -18.85
N ARG A 51 11.08 3.88 -19.02
CA ARG A 51 12.22 2.95 -19.08
C ARG A 51 13.37 3.42 -18.21
N LEU A 52 13.80 2.57 -17.30
CA LEU A 52 14.96 2.78 -16.45
C LEU A 52 16.10 1.87 -16.90
N GLN A 53 17.28 2.44 -17.18
CA GLN A 53 18.52 1.68 -17.39
C GLN A 53 19.48 1.97 -16.25
N ILE A 54 19.95 0.92 -15.59
CA ILE A 54 20.83 1.01 -14.42
C ILE A 54 21.92 -0.07 -14.48
N GLU A 55 23.02 0.22 -13.82
CA GLU A 55 24.09 -0.74 -13.60
C GLU A 55 23.75 -1.57 -12.36
N THR A 56 23.83 -2.88 -12.46
CA THR A 56 23.51 -3.79 -11.35
C THR A 56 24.66 -3.83 -10.37
N ALA A 57 24.39 -4.19 -9.12
CA ALA A 57 25.44 -4.48 -8.17
C ALA A 57 26.40 -5.57 -8.70
N PRO A 58 27.70 -5.51 -8.37
CA PRO A 58 28.65 -6.52 -8.78
C PRO A 58 28.20 -7.92 -8.36
N GLY A 59 28.25 -8.87 -9.29
CA GLY A 59 28.07 -10.29 -9.01
C GLY A 59 29.19 -10.84 -8.13
N PRO A 60 29.12 -12.13 -7.72
CA PRO A 60 30.20 -12.79 -7.01
C PRO A 60 31.52 -12.87 -7.81
N ASP A 61 31.42 -12.76 -9.14
CA ASP A 61 32.54 -12.65 -10.09
C ASP A 61 33.04 -11.21 -10.29
N GLY A 62 32.45 -10.23 -9.60
CA GLY A 62 32.76 -8.80 -9.76
C GLY A 62 32.19 -8.19 -11.04
N TYR A 63 31.41 -8.94 -11.82
CA TYR A 63 30.83 -8.43 -13.05
C TYR A 63 29.68 -7.45 -12.76
N ILE A 64 29.76 -6.26 -13.35
CA ILE A 64 28.73 -5.22 -13.29
C ILE A 64 27.87 -5.36 -14.55
N GLY A 65 26.65 -5.85 -14.38
CA GLY A 65 25.67 -5.96 -15.46
C GLY A 65 24.92 -4.66 -15.72
N ARG A 66 24.17 -4.64 -16.82
CA ARG A 66 23.19 -3.58 -17.10
C ARG A 66 21.79 -4.17 -17.07
N MET A 67 20.90 -3.55 -16.30
CA MET A 67 19.50 -3.91 -16.22
C MET A 67 18.66 -2.79 -16.84
N ALA A 68 17.75 -3.16 -17.73
CA ALA A 68 16.74 -2.27 -18.28
C ALA A 68 15.36 -2.73 -17.78
N VAL A 69 14.63 -1.84 -17.12
CA VAL A 69 13.30 -2.09 -16.57
C VAL A 69 12.31 -1.17 -17.27
N GLN A 70 11.12 -1.68 -17.54
CA GLN A 70 10.01 -0.92 -18.11
C GLN A 70 8.88 -0.83 -17.10
N ALA A 71 8.18 0.30 -17.07
CA ALA A 71 7.02 0.49 -16.21
C ALA A 71 5.92 -0.53 -16.53
N SER A 72 5.17 -0.92 -15.49
CA SER A 72 4.03 -1.83 -15.65
C SER A 72 2.92 -1.21 -16.50
N THR A 73 2.79 0.12 -16.48
CA THR A 73 1.83 0.87 -17.30
C THR A 73 2.56 1.74 -18.33
N PRO A 74 2.52 1.40 -19.63
CA PRO A 74 3.22 2.15 -20.67
C PRO A 74 2.82 3.63 -20.70
N GLY A 75 3.81 4.52 -20.75
CA GLY A 75 3.60 5.97 -20.85
C GLY A 75 3.30 6.66 -19.53
N THR A 76 3.54 5.98 -18.41
CA THR A 76 3.61 6.60 -17.08
C THR A 76 5.06 6.93 -16.71
N ASP A 77 5.24 7.78 -15.70
CA ASP A 77 6.55 8.14 -15.12
C ASP A 77 6.56 7.74 -13.64
N PRO A 78 6.65 6.43 -13.32
CA PRO A 78 6.68 5.98 -11.94
C PRO A 78 8.05 6.25 -11.31
N SER A 79 8.07 6.48 -9.99
CA SER A 79 9.31 6.48 -9.21
C SER A 79 9.79 5.03 -9.03
N TRP A 80 11.09 4.80 -9.15
CA TRP A 80 11.70 3.48 -8.99
C TRP A 80 12.61 3.49 -7.78
N LEU A 81 12.48 2.48 -6.92
CA LEU A 81 13.44 2.22 -5.87
C LEU A 81 14.26 0.99 -6.23
N VAL A 82 15.58 1.17 -6.34
CA VAL A 82 16.48 0.09 -6.70
C VAL A 82 17.35 -0.27 -5.51
N PHE A 83 17.44 -1.56 -5.19
CA PHE A 83 18.27 -2.07 -4.12
C PHE A 83 18.88 -3.41 -4.53
N ALA A 84 20.09 -3.71 -4.05
CA ALA A 84 20.74 -4.99 -4.31
C ALA A 84 20.83 -5.82 -3.04
N LEU A 85 20.55 -7.12 -3.17
CA LEU A 85 20.65 -8.09 -2.09
C LEU A 85 21.67 -9.16 -2.47
N SER A 86 22.58 -9.45 -1.56
CA SER A 86 23.57 -10.53 -1.69
C SER A 86 23.28 -11.63 -0.68
N ASN A 87 23.36 -12.89 -1.12
CA ASN A 87 23.29 -14.04 -0.25
C ASN A 87 24.70 -14.60 -0.01
N PRO A 88 25.34 -14.29 1.14
CA PRO A 88 26.66 -14.81 1.47
C PRO A 88 26.64 -16.26 1.97
N SER A 89 25.47 -16.89 2.13
CA SER A 89 25.33 -18.25 2.64
C SER A 89 25.49 -19.30 1.53
N ASP A 90 25.86 -20.52 1.92
CA ASP A 90 25.87 -21.71 1.08
C ASP A 90 24.47 -22.32 0.88
N SER A 91 23.45 -21.74 1.50
CA SER A 91 22.06 -22.19 1.43
C SER A 91 21.15 -21.17 0.75
N ARG A 92 20.08 -21.64 0.10
CA ARG A 92 19.08 -20.78 -0.52
C ARG A 92 18.31 -20.02 0.56
N ILE A 93 18.26 -18.69 0.44
CA ILE A 93 17.51 -17.83 1.35
C ILE A 93 16.21 -17.36 0.70
N VAL A 94 15.09 -17.51 1.42
CA VAL A 94 13.79 -16.95 1.03
C VAL A 94 13.43 -15.81 1.97
N ARG A 95 13.16 -14.63 1.41
CA ARG A 95 12.72 -13.43 2.16
C ARG A 95 11.42 -12.90 1.62
N TRP A 96 10.61 -12.33 2.51
CA TRP A 96 9.42 -11.59 2.14
C TRP A 96 9.73 -10.10 2.19
N LEU A 97 9.67 -9.44 1.05
CA LEU A 97 9.68 -7.99 0.97
C LEU A 97 8.30 -7.50 1.37
N VAL A 98 8.24 -6.67 2.41
CA VAL A 98 6.99 -6.16 2.99
C VAL A 98 7.02 -4.63 2.97
N ALA A 99 6.04 -4.04 2.28
CA ALA A 99 5.77 -2.61 2.25
C ALA A 99 4.41 -2.32 2.91
N PRO A 100 4.39 -1.81 4.16
CA PRO A 100 3.14 -1.54 4.86
C PRO A 100 2.32 -0.42 4.18
N ARG A 101 1.02 -0.65 3.93
CA ARG A 101 0.13 0.37 3.36
C ARG A 101 -0.32 1.39 4.40
N TYR A 102 -0.52 0.93 5.65
CA TYR A 102 -1.02 1.71 6.79
C TYR A 102 0.09 2.33 7.65
N ALA A 103 1.11 2.92 7.02
CA ALA A 103 2.13 3.68 7.74
C ALA A 103 1.66 5.13 7.94
N LEU A 104 1.67 5.60 9.19
CA LEU A 104 1.42 7.02 9.51
C LEU A 104 2.62 7.88 9.11
N ALA A 105 3.82 7.32 9.21
CA ALA A 105 5.04 7.95 8.74
C ALA A 105 4.91 8.28 7.24
N ASN A 106 5.17 9.54 6.88
CA ASN A 106 5.04 10.10 5.52
C ASN A 106 3.61 10.16 4.93
N SER A 107 2.56 9.85 5.71
CA SER A 107 1.16 10.10 5.29
C SER A 107 0.84 11.60 5.33
N GLY A 108 0.18 12.13 4.29
CA GLY A 108 -0.15 13.55 4.23
C GLY A 108 -1.23 13.93 5.25
N VAL A 109 -1.12 15.09 5.89
CA VAL A 109 -2.06 15.54 6.93
C VAL A 109 -3.48 15.78 6.37
N PHE A 110 -3.57 16.39 5.19
CA PHE A 110 -4.87 16.72 4.56
C PHE A 110 -5.42 15.61 3.66
N ARG A 111 -4.56 14.70 3.19
CA ARG A 111 -4.91 13.53 2.37
C ARG A 111 -4.07 12.35 2.83
N PRO A 112 -4.50 11.64 3.89
CA PRO A 112 -3.80 10.47 4.34
C PRO A 112 -3.96 9.38 3.29
N GLU A 113 -2.85 8.93 2.71
CA GLU A 113 -2.81 7.79 1.79
C GLU A 113 -2.83 6.49 2.60
N LEU A 114 -3.92 6.24 3.34
CA LEU A 114 -4.12 4.98 4.04
C LEU A 114 -4.73 3.99 3.04
N ASP A 115 -4.19 2.77 3.01
CA ASP A 115 -4.62 1.69 2.10
C ASP A 115 -4.25 1.84 0.60
N ALA A 116 -3.47 2.86 0.23
CA ALA A 116 -2.95 2.96 -1.12
C ALA A 116 -1.86 1.89 -1.37
N PRO A 117 -1.84 1.27 -2.58
CA PRO A 117 -0.69 0.46 -3.00
C PRO A 117 0.59 1.28 -2.91
N ARG A 118 1.68 0.63 -2.49
CA ARG A 118 3.03 1.22 -2.36
C ARG A 118 3.96 0.74 -3.46
N ILE A 119 3.89 -0.54 -3.81
CA ILE A 119 4.70 -1.15 -4.86
C ILE A 119 3.76 -1.76 -5.90
N THR A 120 3.95 -1.38 -7.16
CA THR A 120 3.18 -1.92 -8.30
C THR A 120 3.79 -3.25 -8.77
N ALA A 121 5.10 -3.27 -8.96
CA ALA A 121 5.83 -4.44 -9.43
C ALA A 121 7.26 -4.44 -8.91
N VAL A 122 7.86 -5.62 -8.81
CA VAL A 122 9.28 -5.80 -8.49
C VAL A 122 9.91 -6.60 -9.62
N THR A 123 10.96 -6.05 -10.23
CA THR A 123 11.71 -6.69 -11.31
C THR A 123 13.13 -7.02 -10.84
N PRO A 124 13.55 -8.29 -10.89
CA PRO A 124 14.91 -8.67 -10.55
C PRO A 124 15.83 -8.54 -11.77
N SER A 125 17.13 -8.34 -11.53
CA SER A 125 18.15 -8.38 -12.57
C SER A 125 18.45 -9.79 -13.05
N LEU A 126 18.31 -10.77 -12.16
CA LEU A 126 18.63 -12.17 -12.37
C LEU A 126 17.62 -13.07 -11.67
N GLY A 127 17.29 -14.21 -12.29
CA GLY A 127 16.34 -15.18 -11.75
C GLY A 127 14.89 -14.90 -12.13
N PHE A 128 13.96 -15.37 -11.28
CA PHE A 128 12.53 -15.30 -11.54
C PHE A 128 11.91 -14.04 -10.93
N ARG A 129 10.93 -13.46 -11.63
CA ARG A 129 10.14 -12.34 -11.10
C ARG A 129 9.52 -12.74 -9.76
N PRO A 130 9.70 -11.93 -8.70
CA PRO A 130 9.07 -12.16 -7.40
C PRO A 130 7.56 -12.35 -7.49
N GLU A 131 7.06 -13.35 -6.78
CA GLU A 131 5.63 -13.61 -6.67
C GLU A 131 5.01 -12.67 -5.62
N SER A 132 3.89 -12.02 -5.96
CA SER A 132 3.14 -11.22 -5.00
C SER A 132 2.34 -12.11 -4.05
N LEU A 133 2.50 -11.93 -2.74
CA LEU A 133 1.63 -12.58 -1.76
C LEU A 133 0.38 -11.73 -1.52
N GLN A 134 -0.78 -12.39 -1.46
CA GLN A 134 -2.04 -11.74 -1.13
C GLN A 134 -2.04 -11.26 0.33
N SER A 135 -2.23 -9.97 0.53
CA SER A 135 -2.33 -9.34 1.85
C SER A 135 -3.12 -8.04 1.78
N ASP A 136 -4.06 -7.86 2.71
CA ASP A 136 -4.92 -6.67 2.73
C ASP A 136 -4.20 -5.42 3.26
N ARG A 137 -3.09 -5.59 4.01
CA ARG A 137 -2.48 -4.50 4.80
C ARG A 137 -1.08 -4.09 4.35
N ALA A 138 -0.45 -4.87 3.49
CA ALA A 138 0.89 -4.62 3.00
C ALA A 138 1.04 -5.21 1.61
N ASP A 139 1.82 -4.56 0.75
CA ASP A 139 2.29 -5.19 -0.47
C ASP A 139 3.44 -6.12 -0.11
N MET A 140 3.31 -7.37 -0.52
CA MET A 140 4.23 -8.44 -0.13
C MET A 140 4.74 -9.17 -1.35
N PHE A 141 6.06 -9.36 -1.43
CA PHE A 141 6.70 -10.10 -2.53
C PHE A 141 7.66 -11.14 -1.98
N ARG A 142 7.63 -12.34 -2.56
CA ARG A 142 8.55 -13.42 -2.22
C ARG A 142 9.84 -13.27 -3.03
N LEU A 143 10.93 -12.97 -2.34
CA LEU A 143 12.27 -12.95 -2.90
C LEU A 143 12.97 -14.28 -2.60
N THR A 144 13.62 -14.85 -3.61
CA THR A 144 14.43 -16.06 -3.47
C THR A 144 15.83 -15.75 -3.97
N LEU A 145 16.83 -15.99 -3.12
CA LEU A 145 18.23 -15.75 -3.42
C LEU A 145 18.96 -17.10 -3.39
N GLU A 146 19.61 -17.46 -4.50
CA GLU A 146 20.47 -18.64 -4.54
C GLU A 146 21.76 -18.42 -3.73
N PRO A 147 22.45 -19.49 -3.31
CA PRO A 147 23.73 -19.39 -2.61
C PRO A 147 24.77 -18.57 -3.37
N GLY A 148 25.47 -17.66 -2.68
CA GLY A 148 26.54 -16.83 -3.26
C GLY A 148 26.08 -15.80 -4.30
N GLN A 149 24.77 -15.63 -4.54
CA GLN A 149 24.26 -14.77 -5.59
C GLN A 149 24.01 -13.34 -5.09
N THR A 150 24.36 -12.35 -5.92
CA THR A 150 23.92 -10.96 -5.78
C THR A 150 22.85 -10.64 -6.82
N VAL A 151 21.69 -10.15 -6.37
CA VAL A 151 20.55 -9.79 -7.23
C VAL A 151 20.15 -8.35 -6.98
N THR A 152 20.05 -7.56 -8.05
CA THR A 152 19.52 -6.20 -7.99
C THR A 152 18.03 -6.23 -8.27
N TYR A 153 17.24 -5.58 -7.44
CA TYR A 153 15.79 -5.47 -7.58
C TYR A 153 15.41 -4.02 -7.86
N ALA A 154 14.57 -3.81 -8.88
CA ALA A 154 13.90 -2.55 -9.14
C ALA A 154 12.43 -2.66 -8.74
N ALA A 155 12.03 -1.93 -7.71
CA ALA A 155 10.65 -1.81 -7.27
C ALA A 155 10.01 -0.57 -7.90
N GLU A 156 8.95 -0.77 -8.67
CA GLU A 156 8.11 0.30 -9.21
C GLU A 156 7.20 0.81 -8.09
N LEU A 157 7.35 2.08 -7.71
CA LEU A 157 6.55 2.71 -6.67
C LEU A 157 5.25 3.26 -7.25
N ALA A 158 4.17 3.10 -6.50
CA ALA A 158 2.86 3.66 -6.86
C ALA A 158 2.70 5.14 -6.45
N SER A 159 3.59 5.64 -5.59
CA SER A 159 3.62 7.03 -5.10
C SER A 159 5.04 7.58 -5.19
N SER A 160 5.19 8.90 -5.27
CA SER A 160 6.51 9.55 -5.29
C SER A 160 7.25 9.48 -3.96
N LYS A 161 6.57 9.07 -2.88
CA LYS A 161 7.19 8.92 -1.56
C LYS A 161 7.79 7.53 -1.40
N VAL A 162 9.02 7.47 -0.88
CA VAL A 162 9.67 6.20 -0.54
C VAL A 162 8.88 5.50 0.57
N PRO A 163 8.32 4.30 0.32
CA PRO A 163 7.64 3.53 1.36
C PRO A 163 8.66 2.88 2.29
N GLN A 164 8.24 2.57 3.52
CA GLN A 164 9.07 1.76 4.41
C GLN A 164 9.17 0.34 3.86
N LEU A 165 10.38 -0.10 3.55
CA LEU A 165 10.65 -1.43 3.01
C LEU A 165 11.40 -2.27 4.02
N THR A 166 10.85 -3.44 4.31
CA THR A 166 11.43 -4.39 5.26
C THR A 166 11.48 -5.79 4.66
N LEU A 167 12.60 -6.47 4.85
CA LEU A 167 12.76 -7.87 4.53
C LEU A 167 12.50 -8.69 5.78
N TRP A 168 11.56 -9.62 5.67
CA TRP A 168 11.19 -10.52 6.75
C TRP A 168 11.51 -11.96 6.39
N THR A 169 11.91 -12.73 7.40
CA THR A 169 11.93 -14.18 7.29
C THR A 169 10.51 -14.73 7.46
N PRO A 170 10.05 -15.66 6.60
CA PRO A 170 8.67 -16.16 6.62
C PRO A 170 8.21 -16.66 7.99
N LYS A 171 9.05 -17.45 8.69
CA LYS A 171 8.75 -18.01 10.02
C LYS A 171 8.44 -16.92 11.05
N PHE A 172 9.28 -15.88 11.12
CA PHE A 172 9.13 -14.80 12.09
C PHE A 172 7.94 -13.89 11.76
N TYR A 173 7.69 -13.66 10.47
CA TYR A 173 6.54 -12.87 10.05
C TYR A 173 5.21 -13.58 10.34
N GLN A 174 5.14 -14.89 10.10
CA GLN A 174 3.99 -15.71 10.44
C GLN A 174 3.74 -15.75 11.96
N ALA A 175 4.79 -15.93 12.77
CA ALA A 175 4.69 -15.86 14.23
C ALA A 175 4.14 -14.51 14.69
N LYS A 176 4.67 -13.39 14.15
CA LYS A 176 4.17 -12.05 14.44
C LYS A 176 2.69 -11.87 14.06
N GLN A 177 2.26 -12.43 12.93
CA GLN A 177 0.86 -12.38 12.53
C GLN A 177 -0.03 -13.17 13.49
N GLN A 178 0.41 -14.35 13.91
CA GLN A 178 -0.30 -15.20 14.86
C GLN A 178 -0.47 -14.48 16.21
N ASP A 179 0.60 -13.91 16.75
CA ASP A 179 0.56 -13.13 17.99
C ASP A 179 -0.37 -11.92 17.87
N SER A 180 -0.31 -11.23 16.73
CA SER A 180 -1.20 -10.10 16.44
C SER A 180 -2.67 -10.53 16.37
N MET A 181 -2.96 -11.72 15.85
CA MET A 181 -4.31 -12.26 15.78
C MET A 181 -4.83 -12.67 17.16
N LEU A 182 -3.98 -13.30 17.98
CA LEU A 182 -4.31 -13.63 19.37
C LEU A 182 -4.59 -12.36 20.19
N PHE A 183 -3.72 -11.35 20.11
CA PHE A 183 -3.92 -10.07 20.80
C PHE A 183 -5.24 -9.40 20.40
N LYS A 184 -5.54 -9.35 19.10
CA LYS A 184 -6.83 -8.81 18.60
C LYS A 184 -8.03 -9.56 19.17
N GLY A 185 -7.94 -10.89 19.27
CA GLY A 185 -8.99 -11.72 19.86
C GLY A 185 -9.19 -11.45 21.35
N VAL A 186 -8.10 -11.37 22.13
CA VAL A 186 -8.15 -11.05 23.57
C VAL A 186 -8.72 -9.65 23.80
N LEU A 187 -8.25 -8.66 23.04
CA LEU A 187 -8.74 -7.28 23.16
C LEU A 187 -10.24 -7.17 22.83
N LEU A 188 -10.70 -7.88 21.80
CA LEU A 188 -12.11 -7.98 21.46
C LEU A 188 -12.92 -8.62 22.60
N GLY A 189 -12.41 -9.70 23.20
CA GLY A 189 -13.03 -10.38 24.34
C GLY A 189 -13.18 -9.48 25.56
N ILE A 190 -12.10 -8.79 25.96
CA ILE A 190 -12.12 -7.85 27.10
C ILE A 190 -13.11 -6.71 26.85
N THR A 191 -13.12 -6.15 25.64
CA THR A 191 -14.04 -5.07 25.27
C THR A 191 -15.49 -5.53 25.31
N GLY A 192 -15.78 -6.76 24.84
CA GLY A 192 -17.12 -7.35 24.89
C GLY A 192 -17.59 -7.60 26.32
N LEU A 193 -16.72 -8.17 27.16
CA LEU A 193 -17.03 -8.42 28.57
C LEU A 193 -17.31 -7.11 29.32
N LEU A 194 -16.52 -6.07 29.04
CA LEU A 194 -16.72 -4.72 29.59
C LEU A 194 -18.07 -4.12 29.16
N ALA A 195 -18.45 -4.27 27.89
CA ALA A 195 -19.72 -3.77 27.37
C ALA A 195 -20.93 -4.43 28.06
N ILE A 196 -20.90 -5.76 28.21
CA ILE A 196 -21.93 -6.52 28.92
C ILE A 196 -21.98 -6.12 30.39
N PHE A 197 -20.83 -6.05 31.06
CA PHE A 197 -20.72 -5.67 32.47
C PHE A 197 -21.32 -4.29 32.75
N LEU A 198 -20.98 -3.28 31.95
CA LEU A 198 -21.54 -1.93 32.09
C LEU A 198 -23.06 -1.90 31.83
N THR A 199 -23.54 -2.71 30.89
CA THR A 199 -24.98 -2.86 30.63
C THR A 199 -25.70 -3.49 31.83
N ALA A 200 -25.11 -4.49 32.48
CA ALA A 200 -25.66 -5.12 33.68
C ALA A 200 -25.71 -4.15 34.88
N ILE A 201 -24.68 -3.32 35.08
CA ILE A 201 -24.71 -2.30 36.15
C ILE A 201 -25.82 -1.28 35.91
N PHE A 202 -26.05 -0.86 34.66
CA PHE A 202 -27.16 0.01 34.34
C PHE A 202 -28.50 -0.59 34.77
N ALA A 203 -28.71 -1.89 34.50
CA ALA A 203 -29.92 -2.60 34.92
C ALA A 203 -30.10 -2.62 36.44
N ALA A 204 -29.02 -2.53 37.22
CA ALA A 204 -29.06 -2.54 38.69
C ALA A 204 -29.16 -1.14 39.34
N ASN A 205 -28.49 -0.12 38.79
CA ASN A 205 -28.33 1.20 39.45
C ASN A 205 -29.21 2.31 38.82
N HIS A 206 -29.78 2.08 37.63
CA HIS A 206 -30.65 3.01 36.87
C HIS A 206 -30.13 4.45 36.64
N ARG A 207 -28.90 4.79 37.06
CA ARG A 207 -28.29 6.10 36.79
C ARG A 207 -27.90 6.22 35.32
N ALA A 208 -28.23 7.36 34.72
CA ALA A 208 -27.97 7.65 33.31
C ALA A 208 -26.48 7.64 32.89
N ILE A 209 -25.55 7.67 33.84
CA ILE A 209 -24.10 7.57 33.56
C ILE A 209 -23.75 6.17 33.01
N PHE A 210 -24.32 5.10 33.57
CA PHE A 210 -24.01 3.73 33.16
C PHE A 210 -24.41 3.37 31.71
N PRO A 211 -25.62 3.70 31.22
CA PRO A 211 -25.98 3.39 29.84
C PRO A 211 -25.15 4.19 28.84
N ALA A 212 -24.73 5.41 29.21
CA ALA A 212 -23.83 6.21 28.36
C ALA A 212 -22.44 5.55 28.26
N THR A 213 -21.86 5.07 29.36
CA THR A 213 -20.60 4.32 29.35
C THR A 213 -20.73 2.99 28.60
N ALA A 214 -21.84 2.27 28.80
CA ALA A 214 -22.12 1.02 28.09
C ALA A 214 -22.19 1.24 26.57
N LEU A 215 -22.82 2.33 26.13
CA LEU A 215 -22.90 2.69 24.71
C LEU A 215 -21.51 2.91 24.10
N VAL A 216 -20.59 3.57 24.82
CA VAL A 216 -19.18 3.71 24.39
C VAL A 216 -18.51 2.35 24.26
N ALA A 217 -18.68 1.47 25.24
CA ALA A 217 -18.08 0.12 25.19
C ALA A 217 -18.63 -0.72 24.02
N TRP A 218 -19.93 -0.64 23.75
CA TRP A 218 -20.55 -1.27 22.57
C TRP A 218 -20.08 -0.65 21.26
N ALA A 219 -19.94 0.67 21.19
CA ALA A 219 -19.39 1.35 20.00
C ALA A 219 -17.91 0.95 19.76
N ALA A 220 -17.11 0.83 20.82
CA ALA A 220 -15.72 0.36 20.75
C ALA A 220 -15.65 -1.11 20.29
N LEU A 221 -16.56 -1.97 20.77
CA LEU A 221 -16.67 -3.35 20.32
C LEU A 221 -16.98 -3.43 18.82
N VAL A 222 -17.96 -2.67 18.34
CA VAL A 222 -18.31 -2.60 16.91
C VAL A 222 -17.12 -2.08 16.10
N TYR A 223 -16.43 -1.05 16.58
CA TYR A 223 -15.23 -0.50 15.94
C TYR A 223 -14.12 -1.55 15.81
N PHE A 224 -13.79 -2.28 16.89
CA PHE A 224 -12.79 -3.34 16.83
C PHE A 224 -13.19 -4.50 15.92
N CYS A 225 -14.47 -4.89 15.90
CA CYS A 225 -14.95 -5.91 14.96
C CYS A 225 -14.71 -5.48 13.50
N VAL A 226 -14.91 -4.20 13.18
CA VAL A 226 -14.70 -3.66 11.82
C VAL A 226 -13.21 -3.54 11.52
N ASP A 227 -12.43 -2.91 12.41
CA ASP A 227 -11.00 -2.68 12.20
C ASP A 227 -10.23 -3.99 12.10
N PHE A 228 -10.53 -4.99 12.93
CA PHE A 228 -9.84 -6.29 12.85
C PHE A 228 -10.27 -7.13 11.65
N GLY A 229 -11.29 -6.72 10.90
CA GLY A 229 -11.83 -7.45 9.76
C GLY A 229 -12.65 -8.68 10.18
N PHE A 230 -13.15 -8.72 11.42
CA PHE A 230 -14.01 -9.80 11.89
C PHE A 230 -15.33 -9.85 11.10
N TRP A 231 -15.89 -8.69 10.75
CA TRP A 231 -17.08 -8.59 9.88
C TRP A 231 -16.89 -9.22 8.50
N ASN A 232 -15.69 -9.12 7.90
CA ASN A 232 -15.40 -9.74 6.60
C ASN A 232 -15.35 -11.28 6.68
N LYS A 233 -15.10 -11.83 7.88
CA LYS A 233 -15.16 -13.27 8.14
C LYS A 233 -16.57 -13.75 8.45
N LEU A 234 -17.37 -12.93 9.13
CA LEU A 234 -18.74 -13.28 9.54
C LEU A 234 -19.78 -13.05 8.42
N PHE A 235 -19.54 -12.06 7.57
CA PHE A 235 -20.39 -11.70 6.45
C PHE A 235 -19.53 -11.58 5.18
N PRO A 236 -19.96 -12.12 4.03
CA PRO A 236 -19.26 -11.96 2.76
C PRO A 236 -19.49 -10.53 2.24
N VAL A 237 -18.89 -9.56 2.91
CA VAL A 237 -18.93 -8.15 2.54
C VAL A 237 -17.82 -7.90 1.52
N GLY A 238 -18.16 -7.36 0.35
CA GLY A 238 -17.15 -7.05 -0.67
C GLY A 238 -16.10 -6.04 -0.18
N PRO A 239 -14.82 -6.13 -0.62
CA PRO A 239 -13.71 -5.30 -0.14
C PRO A 239 -13.98 -3.80 -0.18
N ASP A 240 -14.73 -3.35 -1.21
CA ASP A 240 -15.16 -1.95 -1.43
C ASP A 240 -15.98 -1.37 -0.27
N ARG A 241 -16.71 -2.20 0.50
CA ARG A 241 -17.56 -1.72 1.59
C ARG A 241 -16.82 -1.55 2.92
N THR A 242 -15.64 -2.16 3.06
CA THR A 242 -14.87 -2.17 4.32
C THR A 242 -14.53 -0.75 4.77
N ALA A 243 -14.15 0.11 3.84
CA ALA A 243 -13.86 1.52 4.10
C ALA A 243 -15.07 2.27 4.66
N THR A 244 -16.27 2.01 4.12
CA THR A 244 -17.51 2.64 4.60
C THR A 244 -17.87 2.19 6.01
N TYR A 245 -17.79 0.89 6.29
CA TYR A 245 -18.05 0.37 7.64
C TYR A 245 -17.07 0.92 8.66
N ARG A 246 -15.80 1.09 8.28
CA ARG A 246 -14.78 1.70 9.14
C ARG A 246 -15.11 3.16 9.44
N ALA A 247 -15.39 3.97 8.42
CA ALA A 247 -15.77 5.37 8.60
C ALA A 247 -17.04 5.53 9.47
N ALA A 248 -18.04 4.67 9.27
CA ALA A 248 -19.26 4.67 10.07
C ALA A 248 -18.99 4.27 11.54
N ALA A 249 -18.11 3.29 11.76
CA ALA A 249 -17.72 2.88 13.11
C ALA A 249 -16.88 3.93 13.85
N GLU A 250 -15.98 4.64 13.14
CA GLU A 250 -15.22 5.78 13.67
C GLU A 250 -16.15 6.92 14.11
N ALA A 251 -17.11 7.28 13.25
CA ALA A 251 -18.11 8.30 13.57
C ALA A 251 -19.05 7.85 14.72
N GLY A 252 -19.45 6.57 14.75
CA GLY A 252 -20.24 6.00 15.84
C GLY A 252 -19.51 6.02 17.18
N LEU A 253 -18.22 5.69 17.20
CA LEU A 253 -17.37 5.77 18.40
C LEU A 253 -17.26 7.22 18.87
N ALA A 254 -17.01 8.17 17.98
CA ALA A 254 -16.96 9.59 18.32
C ALA A 254 -18.30 10.11 18.86
N ALA A 255 -19.44 9.71 18.27
CA ALA A 255 -20.77 10.06 18.75
C ALA A 255 -21.04 9.50 20.16
N SER A 256 -20.66 8.24 20.40
CA SER A 256 -20.79 7.61 21.72
C SER A 256 -20.01 8.35 22.79
N LEU A 257 -18.77 8.76 22.47
CA LEU A 257 -17.90 9.49 23.37
C LEU A 257 -18.49 10.87 23.69
N ALA A 258 -19.01 11.58 22.68
CA ALA A 258 -19.66 12.88 22.87
C ALA A 258 -20.90 12.76 23.78
N LEU A 259 -21.73 11.72 23.58
CA LEU A 259 -22.91 11.47 24.42
C LEU A 259 -22.51 11.12 25.87
N PHE A 260 -21.46 10.31 26.03
CA PHE A 260 -20.89 9.99 27.34
C PHE A 260 -20.41 11.25 28.04
N LEU A 261 -19.63 12.10 27.36
CA LEU A 261 -19.09 13.34 27.92
C LEU A 261 -20.22 14.31 28.30
N TYR A 262 -21.24 14.45 27.46
CA TYR A 262 -22.44 15.23 27.76
C TYR A 262 -23.14 14.78 29.04
N THR A 263 -23.27 13.46 29.22
CA THR A 263 -23.93 12.85 30.37
C THR A 263 -23.06 12.94 31.64
N PHE A 264 -21.76 12.68 31.51
CA PHE A 264 -20.80 12.65 32.62
C PHE A 264 -20.55 14.05 33.21
N LEU A 265 -20.32 15.06 32.37
CA LEU A 265 -20.09 16.43 32.83
C LEU A 265 -21.38 17.16 33.23
N ARG A 266 -22.55 16.51 33.08
CA ARG A 266 -23.87 17.12 33.28
C ARG A 266 -24.00 18.47 32.55
N ILE A 267 -23.60 18.50 31.28
CA ILE A 267 -23.54 19.72 30.45
C ILE A 267 -24.91 20.38 30.29
N GLY A 268 -26.00 19.64 30.52
CA GLY A 268 -27.35 20.20 30.59
C GLY A 268 -27.55 21.32 31.63
N LEU A 269 -26.65 21.42 32.62
CA LEU A 269 -26.66 22.46 33.66
C LEU A 269 -25.73 23.65 33.33
N TRP A 270 -24.97 23.57 32.24
CA TRP A 270 -23.99 24.59 31.84
C TRP A 270 -24.60 25.62 30.89
N HIS A 271 -23.83 26.69 30.59
CA HIS A 271 -24.24 27.74 29.66
C HIS A 271 -24.71 27.19 28.30
N VAL A 272 -25.77 27.81 27.78
CA VAL A 272 -26.46 27.41 26.54
C VAL A 272 -25.51 27.25 25.35
N TRP A 273 -24.46 28.06 25.24
CA TRP A 273 -23.47 27.94 24.16
C TRP A 273 -22.76 26.58 24.17
N ILE A 274 -22.31 26.11 25.33
CA ILE A 274 -21.61 24.82 25.47
C ILE A 274 -22.55 23.67 25.15
N ARG A 275 -23.81 23.76 25.59
CA ARG A 275 -24.86 22.81 25.23
C ARG A 275 -25.09 22.75 23.72
N SER A 276 -25.16 23.89 23.05
CA SER A 276 -25.35 23.97 21.59
C SER A 276 -24.17 23.37 20.82
N VAL A 277 -22.93 23.61 21.26
CA VAL A 277 -21.72 23.02 20.65
C VAL A 277 -21.77 21.49 20.69
N PHE A 278 -22.15 20.89 21.81
CA PHE A 278 -22.30 19.43 21.92
C PHE A 278 -23.39 18.86 21.01
N TRP A 279 -24.54 19.53 20.92
CA TRP A 279 -25.61 19.12 20.00
C TRP A 279 -25.19 19.20 18.53
N VAL A 280 -24.49 20.27 18.15
CA VAL A 280 -23.92 20.42 16.81
C VAL A 280 -22.92 19.31 16.52
N TRP A 281 -22.06 18.97 17.50
CA TRP A 281 -21.10 17.86 17.35
C TRP A 281 -21.82 16.53 17.14
N ILE A 282 -22.81 16.19 17.97
CA ILE A 282 -23.58 14.94 17.83
C ILE A 282 -24.26 14.89 16.46
N ALA A 283 -24.91 15.99 16.04
CA ALA A 283 -25.53 16.09 14.72
C ALA A 283 -24.51 15.91 13.58
N ALA A 284 -23.31 16.48 13.71
CA ALA A 284 -22.24 16.32 12.73
C ALA A 284 -21.81 14.85 12.59
N GLN A 285 -21.74 14.08 13.67
CA GLN A 285 -21.42 12.64 13.60
C GLN A 285 -22.52 11.85 12.88
N PHE A 286 -23.80 12.13 13.16
CA PHE A 286 -24.90 11.51 12.42
C PHE A 286 -24.86 11.86 10.94
N ILE A 287 -24.55 13.11 10.59
CA ILE A 287 -24.38 13.53 9.20
C ILE A 287 -23.23 12.76 8.54
N LEU A 288 -22.08 12.59 9.21
CA LEU A 288 -20.95 11.82 8.66
C LEU A 288 -21.33 10.37 8.37
N ILE A 289 -22.09 9.73 9.26
CA ILE A 289 -22.61 8.36 9.04
C ILE A 289 -23.52 8.32 7.81
N VAL A 290 -24.45 9.27 7.68
CA VAL A 290 -25.36 9.36 6.53
C VAL A 290 -24.58 9.63 5.23
N VAL A 291 -23.63 10.56 5.25
CA VAL A 291 -22.78 10.88 4.10
C VAL A 291 -21.96 9.66 3.68
N ALA A 292 -21.37 8.92 4.61
CA ALA A 292 -20.62 7.70 4.31
C ALA A 292 -21.49 6.65 3.58
N ILE A 293 -22.78 6.56 3.92
CA ILE A 293 -23.75 5.67 3.25
C ILE A 293 -24.15 6.21 1.87
N VAL A 294 -24.32 7.53 1.72
CA VAL A 294 -24.79 8.20 0.50
C VAL A 294 -23.70 8.33 -0.57
N ASP A 295 -22.46 8.62 -0.20
CA ASP A 295 -21.36 8.86 -1.17
C ASP A 295 -21.08 7.61 -2.02
N ARG A 296 -21.38 6.42 -1.49
CA ARG A 296 -21.34 5.15 -2.23
C ARG A 296 -22.38 5.04 -3.37
N ARG A 297 -23.52 5.75 -3.27
CA ARG A 297 -24.56 5.69 -4.32
C ARG A 297 -24.17 6.47 -5.58
N ARG A 298 -23.08 7.25 -5.55
CA ARG A 298 -22.54 7.87 -6.75
C ARG A 298 -21.56 6.88 -7.40
N PRO A 299 -21.92 6.23 -8.52
CA PRO A 299 -20.93 5.47 -9.26
C PRO A 299 -19.78 6.39 -9.63
N ARG A 300 -18.54 6.03 -9.29
CA ARG A 300 -17.31 6.61 -9.87
C ARG A 300 -17.15 6.20 -11.35
N GLY A 301 -18.25 6.16 -12.09
CA GLY A 301 -18.33 5.88 -13.52
C GLY A 301 -18.31 7.17 -14.30
N LEU A 302 -17.20 7.91 -14.24
CA LEU A 302 -17.00 9.10 -15.09
C LEU A 302 -15.52 9.33 -15.44
N ARG A 303 -14.70 8.26 -15.44
CA ARG A 303 -13.34 8.28 -15.99
C ARG A 303 -13.01 7.08 -16.89
N ALA A 304 -14.05 6.42 -17.41
CA ALA A 304 -13.92 5.30 -18.34
C ALA A 304 -14.84 5.49 -19.57
N LEU A 305 -14.78 6.67 -20.18
CA LEU A 305 -15.30 6.90 -21.53
C LEU A 305 -14.27 7.72 -22.30
N ARG A 306 -13.12 7.11 -22.60
CA ARG A 306 -12.36 7.48 -23.80
C ARG A 306 -12.48 6.28 -24.74
N PRO A 307 -13.28 6.37 -25.82
CA PRO A 307 -13.40 5.27 -26.76
C PRO A 307 -12.04 5.01 -27.41
N SER A 308 -11.56 3.77 -27.27
CA SER A 308 -10.50 3.22 -28.11
C SER A 308 -11.05 3.13 -29.53
N SER A 309 -10.55 3.98 -30.42
CA SER A 309 -10.79 3.87 -31.84
C SER A 309 -10.19 2.56 -32.36
N SER A 310 -11.08 1.58 -32.54
CA SER A 310 -11.08 0.57 -33.60
C SER A 310 -9.73 0.28 -34.26
N ARG A 311 -9.02 -0.76 -33.80
CA ARG A 311 -8.09 -1.49 -34.64
C ARG A 311 -8.85 -2.67 -35.23
N ALA A 312 -9.13 -2.57 -36.53
CA ALA A 312 -9.85 -3.55 -37.33
C ALA A 312 -9.23 -4.94 -37.18
N SER A 313 -10.11 -5.92 -36.97
CA SER A 313 -9.83 -7.34 -37.11
C SER A 313 -9.65 -7.68 -38.59
N GLU A 314 -8.41 -7.82 -39.06
CA GLU A 314 -8.13 -8.58 -40.28
C GLU A 314 -8.20 -10.08 -39.97
N PRO A 315 -9.01 -10.88 -40.69
CA PRO A 315 -8.98 -12.32 -40.55
C PRO A 315 -7.78 -12.91 -41.31
N TYR A 316 -7.00 -13.70 -40.57
CA TYR A 316 -5.91 -14.55 -41.04
C TYR A 316 -6.38 -15.52 -42.14
N SER A 317 -6.14 -15.18 -43.41
CA SER A 317 -6.33 -16.10 -44.53
C SER A 317 -5.07 -16.94 -44.74
N SER A 318 -5.19 -18.26 -44.54
CA SER A 318 -4.12 -19.24 -44.75
C SER A 318 -3.79 -19.43 -46.25
N PRO A 319 -2.51 -19.65 -46.62
CA PRO A 319 -2.09 -19.73 -48.01
C PRO A 319 -2.15 -21.17 -48.53
N ILE A 320 -3.34 -21.76 -48.67
CA ILE A 320 -3.49 -23.12 -49.26
C ILE A 320 -4.59 -23.21 -50.34
N SER A 321 -5.49 -22.24 -50.46
CA SER A 321 -6.60 -22.34 -51.43
C SER A 321 -6.34 -21.71 -52.82
N ARG A 322 -5.15 -21.17 -53.09
CA ARG A 322 -4.88 -20.43 -54.34
C ARG A 322 -4.30 -21.26 -55.50
N PHE A 323 -4.27 -22.59 -55.38
CA PHE A 323 -3.70 -23.48 -56.41
C PHE A 323 -4.72 -24.38 -57.16
N ALA A 324 -6.01 -24.32 -56.84
CA ALA A 324 -7.02 -25.23 -57.40
C ALA A 324 -7.97 -24.62 -58.46
N ALA A 325 -7.74 -23.39 -58.91
CA ALA A 325 -8.64 -22.70 -59.86
C ALA A 325 -7.93 -22.21 -61.15
N ARG A 326 -6.98 -23.00 -61.67
CA ARG A 326 -6.35 -22.72 -62.99
C ARG A 326 -6.12 -23.96 -63.86
N THR A 327 -7.01 -24.95 -63.76
CA THR A 327 -7.04 -26.11 -64.66
C THR A 327 -8.48 -26.54 -64.87
N GLY A 328 -9.03 -26.30 -66.06
CA GLY A 328 -10.31 -26.90 -66.48
C GLY A 328 -11.26 -25.98 -67.24
N ARG A 329 -10.89 -25.52 -68.43
CA ARG A 329 -11.89 -25.23 -69.48
C ARG A 329 -11.27 -25.44 -70.87
N SER A 330 -11.41 -26.66 -71.37
CA SER A 330 -11.41 -26.98 -72.80
C SER A 330 -12.63 -27.86 -73.07
N ARG A 331 -13.28 -27.58 -74.20
CA ARG A 331 -14.59 -28.04 -74.70
C ARG A 331 -15.78 -27.24 -74.19
#